data_AF-A0A6A5R7A5-F1
#
_entry.id   AF-A0A6A5R7A5-F1
#
_cell.length_a   1.000
_cell.length_b   1.000
_cell.length_c   1.000
_cell.angle_alpha   90.00
_cell.angle_beta   90.00
_cell.angle_gamma   90.00
#
_symmetry.space_group_name_H-M   'P 1'
#
loop_
_entity.id
_entity.type
_entity.pdbx_description
1 polymer ?
#
loop_
_entity_poly.entity_id
_entity_poly.type
_entity_poly.pdbx_seq_one_letter_code
_entity_poly.pdbx_strand_id
1 'polypeptide(L)'
;MKLSEVQQKRSSSEPIITSSHRSDAKLSKPPKVDVLHTRPRNRLQKRGSAIPQMLTPYPSRLGFSAPTTALYVLEYEPYPYSTHPSEFLGAYSSVDSVSAGAIEHGAFTFSREGLLDGSEYLNAAGRIKIHSQPVQRRGTEAPISIRSHSLDERPTAQISVRSDIPHPKSHSNTLARPNVMHSTTSLRSIQKPKETVYLAVRHGPTAAQCLGVFARPSLAWGACLKNKASCALSATLSEEVRDLDADGMPRVTARLHGCGQHSWSVVAKVVDATAE
;
A
#
# COMPACT_ATOMS: atom_id res chain seq x y z
N MET A 1 30.39 -40.66 44.39
CA MET A 1 29.58 -41.80 44.86
C MET A 1 28.40 -41.22 45.63
N LYS A 2 27.11 -41.39 45.33
CA LYS A 2 26.36 -42.39 44.58
C LYS A 2 25.26 -41.69 43.75
N LEU A 3 25.00 -42.22 42.55
CA LEU A 3 23.83 -41.96 41.73
C LEU A 3 22.63 -42.76 42.29
N SER A 4 21.42 -42.22 42.16
CA SER A 4 20.18 -42.98 42.31
C SER A 4 19.25 -42.63 41.14
N GLU A 5 19.29 -43.49 40.12
CA GLU A 5 18.17 -43.75 39.21
C GLU A 5 17.03 -44.42 39.99
N VAL A 6 15.78 -44.27 39.51
CA VAL A 6 14.78 -45.36 39.48
C VAL A 6 13.52 -44.93 38.70
N GLN A 7 13.26 -45.72 37.67
CA GLN A 7 11.97 -46.16 37.08
C GLN A 7 11.12 -45.25 36.17
N GLN A 8 11.30 -45.54 34.88
CA GLN A 8 10.27 -45.63 33.85
C GLN A 8 9.03 -46.44 34.29
N LYS A 9 7.84 -45.95 33.92
CA LYS A 9 6.67 -46.79 33.60
C LYS A 9 6.03 -46.32 32.29
N ARG A 10 6.19 -47.14 31.25
CA ARG A 10 5.33 -47.15 30.05
C ARG A 10 4.06 -47.94 30.38
N SER A 11 2.91 -47.50 29.88
CA SER A 11 1.73 -48.35 29.77
C SER A 11 0.96 -47.99 28.50
N SER A 12 1.04 -48.89 27.53
CA SER A 12 0.26 -48.94 26.29
C SER A 12 -0.79 -50.04 26.43
N SER A 13 -2.01 -49.81 25.95
CA SER A 13 -2.93 -50.91 25.61
C SER A 13 -4.04 -50.43 24.66
N GLU A 14 -3.94 -50.83 23.40
CA GLU A 14 -5.08 -51.08 22.50
C GLU A 14 -5.52 -52.54 22.66
N PRO A 15 -6.80 -52.85 22.36
CA PRO A 15 -7.12 -54.10 21.66
C PRO A 15 -8.10 -53.86 20.49
N ILE A 16 -7.76 -54.29 19.27
CA ILE A 16 -8.05 -55.59 18.64
C ILE A 16 -9.50 -55.74 18.14
N ILE A 17 -9.57 -55.82 16.81
CA ILE A 17 -10.71 -56.13 15.94
C ILE A 17 -10.98 -57.64 15.98
N THR A 18 -12.25 -58.05 16.10
CA THR A 18 -12.71 -59.38 15.70
C THR A 18 -13.91 -59.30 14.74
N SER A 19 -13.94 -60.27 13.86
CA SER A 19 -14.67 -60.36 12.60
C SER A 19 -16.03 -61.05 12.68
N SER A 20 -16.84 -60.80 11.63
CA SER A 20 -17.74 -61.75 10.96
C SER A 20 -19.06 -62.16 11.65
N HIS A 21 -20.20 -61.80 11.04
CA HIS A 21 -21.22 -62.76 10.59
C HIS A 21 -22.27 -62.10 9.66
N ARG A 22 -22.60 -62.80 8.57
CA ARG A 22 -23.66 -62.50 7.60
C ARG A 22 -25.06 -62.67 8.20
N SER A 23 -25.97 -61.75 7.89
CA SER A 23 -27.38 -62.07 7.61
C SER A 23 -28.08 -60.91 6.91
N ASP A 24 -28.64 -61.20 5.73
CA ASP A 24 -29.60 -60.35 5.05
C ASP A 24 -30.86 -60.19 5.91
N ALA A 25 -31.13 -58.97 6.37
CA ALA A 25 -32.41 -58.61 6.98
C ALA A 25 -32.86 -57.24 6.47
N LYS A 26 -34.04 -57.26 5.87
CA LYS A 26 -34.70 -56.17 5.15
C LYS A 26 -34.88 -54.94 6.04
N LEU A 27 -34.76 -53.78 5.38
CA LEU A 27 -35.27 -52.46 5.78
C LEU A 27 -36.50 -52.54 6.70
N SER A 28 -36.32 -52.40 8.00
CA SER A 28 -37.41 -52.01 8.88
C SER A 28 -36.91 -51.21 10.07
N LYS A 29 -37.23 -49.92 9.99
CA LYS A 29 -37.28 -48.89 11.04
C LYS A 29 -35.95 -48.17 11.31
N PRO A 30 -35.90 -46.84 11.14
CA PRO A 30 -34.81 -46.05 11.68
C PRO A 30 -34.81 -46.16 13.22
N PRO A 31 -33.63 -46.11 13.87
CA PRO A 31 -33.54 -46.15 15.32
C PRO A 31 -34.32 -44.99 15.94
N LYS A 32 -35.19 -45.29 16.90
CA LYS A 32 -35.85 -44.27 17.72
C LYS A 32 -34.78 -43.67 18.63
N VAL A 33 -34.37 -42.45 18.34
CA VAL A 33 -33.49 -41.67 19.22
C VAL A 33 -34.38 -41.10 20.31
N ASP A 34 -34.26 -41.64 21.52
CA ASP A 34 -34.80 -41.00 22.72
C ASP A 34 -34.10 -39.64 22.90
N VAL A 35 -34.87 -38.56 22.76
CA VAL A 35 -34.40 -37.18 22.90
C VAL A 35 -34.20 -36.87 24.39
N LEU A 36 -33.16 -37.45 24.97
CA LEU A 36 -32.58 -37.03 26.24
C LEU A 36 -31.54 -35.95 25.94
N HIS A 37 -31.99 -34.71 25.81
CA HIS A 37 -31.33 -33.48 26.29
C HIS A 37 -32.09 -32.26 25.74
N THR A 38 -33.10 -31.82 26.48
CA THR A 38 -33.56 -30.43 26.46
C THR A 38 -32.44 -29.54 27.01
N ARG A 39 -31.47 -29.18 26.16
CA ARG A 39 -30.59 -28.05 26.47
C ARG A 39 -31.44 -26.79 26.49
N PRO A 40 -31.41 -25.98 27.56
CA PRO A 40 -32.05 -24.69 27.55
C PRO A 40 -31.42 -23.86 26.42
N ARG A 41 -32.26 -23.45 25.48
CA ARG A 41 -31.90 -22.58 24.38
C ARG A 41 -31.54 -21.23 24.99
N ASN A 42 -30.27 -21.04 25.30
CA ASN A 42 -29.73 -19.75 25.70
C ASN A 42 -29.91 -18.84 24.48
N ARG A 43 -31.01 -18.09 24.47
CA ARG A 43 -31.22 -17.04 23.46
C ARG A 43 -30.01 -16.16 23.58
N LEU A 44 -29.22 -16.08 22.52
CA LEU A 44 -28.15 -15.11 22.37
C LEU A 44 -28.81 -13.73 22.54
N GLN A 45 -28.83 -13.23 23.78
CA GLN A 45 -29.14 -11.85 24.05
C GLN A 45 -28.04 -11.10 23.32
N LYS A 46 -28.41 -10.47 22.21
CA LYS A 46 -27.61 -9.45 21.53
C LYS A 46 -27.50 -8.26 22.49
N ARG A 47 -26.75 -8.43 23.58
CA ARG A 47 -26.20 -7.31 24.31
C ARG A 47 -25.28 -6.65 23.31
N GLY A 48 -25.74 -5.54 22.75
CA GLY A 48 -24.87 -4.57 22.11
C GLY A 48 -23.85 -4.19 23.16
N SER A 49 -22.70 -4.87 23.12
CA SER A 49 -21.47 -4.36 23.66
C SER A 49 -21.19 -3.07 22.89
N ALA A 50 -21.71 -1.97 23.42
CA ALA A 50 -21.16 -0.66 23.23
C ALA A 50 -19.70 -0.76 23.71
N ILE A 51 -18.83 -1.16 22.79
CA ILE A 51 -17.41 -0.90 22.90
C ILE A 51 -17.31 0.63 23.02
N PRO A 52 -16.70 1.17 24.08
CA PRO A 52 -16.44 2.60 24.16
C PRO A 52 -15.58 2.97 22.95
N GLN A 53 -16.18 3.66 21.98
CA GLN A 53 -15.50 4.30 20.87
C GLN A 53 -14.74 5.52 21.40
N MET A 54 -13.70 5.28 22.18
CA MET A 54 -12.62 6.24 22.36
C MET A 54 -11.40 5.64 21.68
N LEU A 55 -10.90 6.34 20.66
CA LEU A 55 -9.71 6.06 19.83
C LEU A 55 -9.94 5.64 18.36
N THR A 56 -11.14 5.76 17.80
CA THR A 56 -11.30 5.82 16.32
C THR A 56 -11.46 7.27 15.86
N PRO A 57 -10.55 7.81 15.02
CA PRO A 57 -10.72 9.16 14.50
C PRO A 57 -11.91 9.20 13.53
N TYR A 58 -13.00 9.83 13.97
CA TYR A 58 -14.10 10.41 13.20
C TYR A 58 -14.61 9.65 11.96
N PRO A 59 -15.79 9.00 12.00
CA PRO A 59 -16.56 8.79 10.79
C PRO A 59 -17.14 10.15 10.36
N SER A 60 -16.66 10.67 9.23
CA SER A 60 -17.21 11.86 8.60
C SER A 60 -18.72 11.66 8.39
N ARG A 61 -19.53 12.44 9.10
CA ARG A 61 -20.98 12.47 8.94
C ARG A 61 -21.31 13.06 7.55
N LEU A 62 -22.15 12.34 6.81
CA LEU A 62 -23.00 12.85 5.72
C LEU A 62 -22.30 13.73 4.67
N GLY A 63 -21.50 13.08 3.84
CA GLY A 63 -21.18 13.55 2.50
C GLY A 63 -20.88 12.32 1.68
N PHE A 64 -21.61 12.09 0.60
CA PHE A 64 -21.33 11.02 -0.35
C PHE A 64 -19.88 11.15 -0.81
N SER A 65 -18.96 10.40 -0.19
CA SER A 65 -17.58 10.34 -0.67
C SER A 65 -17.66 9.65 -2.02
N ALA A 66 -17.29 10.37 -3.08
CA ALA A 66 -17.12 9.77 -4.40
C ALA A 66 -16.31 8.46 -4.24
N PRO A 67 -16.67 7.38 -4.95
CA PRO A 67 -15.93 6.13 -4.88
C PRO A 67 -14.46 6.45 -5.10
N THR A 68 -13.63 6.12 -4.10
CA THR A 68 -12.20 6.37 -4.24
C THR A 68 -11.69 5.35 -5.23
N THR A 69 -11.22 5.81 -6.39
CA THR A 69 -10.58 4.92 -7.38
C THR A 69 -9.44 4.20 -6.67
N ALA A 70 -9.55 2.88 -6.57
CA ALA A 70 -8.48 2.04 -6.06
C ALA A 70 -7.54 1.73 -7.21
N LEU A 71 -6.24 1.81 -6.96
CA LEU A 71 -5.20 1.37 -7.86
C LEU A 71 -4.54 0.11 -7.28
N TYR A 72 -3.95 -0.68 -8.16
CA TYR A 72 -3.23 -1.89 -7.82
C TYR A 72 -1.73 -1.60 -7.91
N VAL A 73 -1.04 -1.65 -6.78
CA VAL A 73 0.41 -1.45 -6.68
C VAL A 73 1.10 -2.80 -6.76
N LEU A 74 2.09 -2.91 -7.64
CA LEU A 74 2.89 -4.10 -7.83
C LEU A 74 4.20 -3.98 -7.03
N GLU A 75 4.45 -4.93 -6.14
CA GLU A 75 5.61 -4.96 -5.24
C GLU A 75 6.41 -6.24 -5.46
N TYR A 76 7.72 -6.15 -5.67
CA TYR A 76 8.63 -7.28 -5.74
C TYR A 76 9.38 -7.45 -4.42
N GLU A 77 9.39 -8.66 -3.89
CA GLU A 77 10.17 -9.04 -2.72
C GLU A 77 11.16 -10.16 -3.10
N PRO A 78 12.48 -9.88 -3.03
CA PRO A 78 13.50 -10.85 -3.41
C PRO A 78 13.62 -12.00 -2.40
N TYR A 79 14.02 -13.17 -2.91
CA TYR A 79 14.43 -14.32 -2.11
C TYR A 79 15.94 -14.25 -1.80
N PRO A 80 16.39 -14.60 -0.59
CA PRO A 80 15.60 -14.99 0.57
C PRO A 80 14.79 -13.83 1.16
N TYR A 81 13.55 -14.10 1.54
CA TYR A 81 12.62 -13.08 2.02
C TYR A 81 13.13 -12.38 3.28
N SER A 82 12.74 -11.11 3.46
CA SER A 82 13.14 -10.28 4.60
C SER A 82 14.65 -10.05 4.77
N THR A 83 15.45 -10.27 3.72
CA THR A 83 16.88 -9.94 3.73
C THR A 83 17.21 -8.63 3.03
N HIS A 84 16.41 -8.30 2.02
CA HIS A 84 16.50 -7.04 1.27
C HIS A 84 15.12 -6.37 1.23
N PRO A 85 15.08 -5.03 1.23
CA PRO A 85 13.83 -4.31 1.09
C PRO A 85 13.17 -4.61 -0.26
N SER A 86 11.85 -4.64 -0.27
CA SER A 86 11.06 -4.80 -1.49
C SER A 86 11.11 -3.57 -2.39
N GLU A 87 10.76 -3.77 -3.66
CA GLU A 87 10.74 -2.74 -4.70
C GLU A 87 9.33 -2.57 -5.27
N PHE A 88 8.87 -1.33 -5.42
CA PHE A 88 7.59 -1.03 -6.04
C PHE A 88 7.76 -0.88 -7.56
N LEU A 89 7.29 -1.88 -8.29
CA LEU A 89 7.48 -2.01 -9.73
C LEU A 89 6.56 -1.04 -10.50
N GLY A 90 5.28 -1.00 -10.16
CA GLY A 90 4.29 -0.20 -10.90
C GLY A 90 3.00 0.07 -10.13
N ALA A 91 2.14 0.90 -10.72
CA ALA A 91 0.79 1.17 -10.25
C ALA A 91 -0.18 1.08 -11.43
N TYR A 92 -1.28 0.37 -11.24
CA TYR A 92 -2.17 -0.04 -12.33
C TYR A 92 -3.63 0.23 -11.98
N SER A 93 -4.44 0.48 -13.00
CA SER A 93 -5.84 0.85 -12.90
C SER A 93 -6.78 -0.34 -12.69
N SER A 94 -6.42 -1.54 -13.15
CA SER A 94 -7.26 -2.73 -13.09
C SER A 94 -6.49 -3.98 -12.66
N VAL A 95 -7.22 -5.04 -12.29
CA VAL A 95 -6.65 -6.35 -11.94
C VAL A 95 -5.98 -6.98 -13.17
N ASP A 96 -6.55 -6.80 -14.35
CA ASP A 96 -6.02 -7.37 -15.59
C ASP A 96 -4.70 -6.72 -15.97
N SER A 97 -4.60 -5.40 -15.86
CA SER A 97 -3.37 -4.68 -16.20
C SER A 97 -2.25 -4.88 -15.20
N VAL A 98 -2.56 -4.97 -13.90
CA VAL A 98 -1.53 -5.35 -12.90
C VAL A 98 -1.05 -6.78 -13.07
N SER A 99 -1.94 -7.70 -13.47
CA SER A 99 -1.58 -9.10 -13.71
C SER A 99 -0.71 -9.22 -14.96
N ALA A 100 -1.03 -8.48 -16.03
CA ALA A 100 -0.17 -8.36 -17.20
C ALA A 100 1.20 -7.77 -16.82
N GLY A 101 1.23 -6.71 -16.01
CA GLY A 101 2.47 -6.15 -15.47
C GLY A 101 3.28 -7.14 -14.64
N ALA A 102 2.63 -7.95 -13.79
CA ALA A 102 3.29 -9.01 -13.04
C ALA A 102 4.00 -10.01 -13.97
N ILE A 103 3.33 -10.41 -15.06
CA ILE A 103 3.89 -11.31 -16.08
C ILE A 103 5.06 -10.65 -16.81
N GLU A 104 4.97 -9.36 -17.16
CA GLU A 104 6.08 -8.58 -17.74
C GLU A 104 7.30 -8.54 -16.83
N HIS A 105 7.08 -8.59 -15.51
CA HIS A 105 8.13 -8.69 -14.48
C HIS A 105 8.52 -10.13 -14.13
N GLY A 106 8.16 -11.11 -14.97
CA GLY A 106 8.62 -12.50 -14.87
C GLY A 106 7.82 -13.38 -13.91
N ALA A 107 6.61 -12.96 -13.50
CA ALA A 107 5.69 -13.85 -12.80
C ALA A 107 5.34 -15.05 -13.69
N PHE A 108 5.43 -16.27 -13.15
CA PHE A 108 5.10 -17.49 -13.89
C PHE A 108 4.07 -18.39 -13.20
N THR A 109 3.94 -18.32 -11.88
CA THR A 109 2.95 -19.10 -11.12
C THR A 109 2.42 -18.30 -9.95
N PHE A 110 1.25 -18.65 -9.45
CA PHE A 110 0.76 -18.14 -8.16
C PHE A 110 1.53 -18.77 -7.00
N SER A 111 1.66 -18.03 -5.91
CA SER A 111 2.03 -18.62 -4.62
C SER A 111 0.85 -19.42 -4.04
N ARG A 112 1.03 -20.06 -2.89
CA ARG A 112 -0.06 -20.78 -2.23
C ARG A 112 -1.19 -19.82 -1.84
N GLU A 113 -0.81 -18.65 -1.34
CA GLU A 113 -1.70 -17.57 -0.96
C GLU A 113 -2.34 -16.96 -2.20
N GLY A 114 -1.54 -16.63 -3.22
CA GLY A 114 -2.03 -16.05 -4.47
C GLY A 114 -2.93 -16.98 -5.28
N LEU A 115 -2.85 -18.30 -5.11
CA LEU A 115 -3.78 -19.23 -5.75
C LEU A 115 -5.22 -19.05 -5.24
N LEU A 116 -5.40 -18.50 -4.03
CA LEU A 116 -6.71 -18.27 -3.42
C LEU A 116 -7.31 -16.91 -3.81
N ASP A 117 -6.50 -15.87 -3.89
CA ASP A 117 -6.97 -14.48 -4.02
C ASP A 117 -6.37 -13.69 -5.19
N GLY A 118 -5.41 -14.26 -5.92
CA GLY A 118 -4.70 -13.59 -7.02
C GLY A 118 -3.74 -12.49 -6.58
N SER A 119 -3.44 -12.37 -5.28
CA SER A 119 -2.66 -11.27 -4.73
C SER A 119 -1.14 -11.46 -4.83
N GLU A 120 -0.67 -12.69 -5.12
CA GLU A 120 0.76 -13.00 -5.08
C GLU A 120 1.17 -14.00 -6.17
N TYR A 121 2.22 -13.64 -6.89
CA TYR A 121 2.88 -14.45 -7.89
C TYR A 121 4.30 -14.79 -7.44
N LEU A 122 4.86 -15.87 -7.98
CA LEU A 122 6.25 -16.26 -7.82
C LEU A 122 6.99 -16.03 -9.13
N ASN A 123 8.24 -15.59 -8.99
CA ASN A 123 9.22 -15.58 -10.06
C ASN A 123 10.50 -16.33 -9.62
N ALA A 124 11.48 -16.47 -10.51
CA ALA A 124 12.66 -17.30 -10.22
C ALA A 124 13.53 -16.75 -9.06
N ALA A 125 13.41 -15.46 -8.76
CA ALA A 125 14.25 -14.74 -7.81
C ALA A 125 13.52 -14.30 -6.54
N GLY A 126 12.22 -14.56 -6.41
CA GLY A 126 11.39 -14.06 -5.31
C GLY A 126 9.89 -14.13 -5.61
N ARG A 127 9.15 -13.17 -5.07
CA ARG A 127 7.70 -13.08 -5.21
C ARG A 127 7.26 -11.68 -5.60
N ILE A 128 6.13 -11.59 -6.28
CA ILE A 128 5.52 -10.36 -6.76
C ILE A 128 4.12 -10.26 -6.13
N LYS A 129 3.87 -9.21 -5.37
CA LYS A 129 2.62 -8.95 -4.65
C LYS A 129 1.82 -7.85 -5.31
N ILE A 130 0.50 -7.97 -5.21
CA ILE A 130 -0.46 -6.99 -5.69
C ILE A 130 -1.20 -6.41 -4.49
N HIS A 131 -1.12 -5.09 -4.34
CA HIS A 131 -1.77 -4.34 -3.28
C HIS A 131 -2.84 -3.42 -3.85
N SER A 132 -4.11 -3.66 -3.53
CA SER A 132 -5.18 -2.70 -3.83
C SER A 132 -5.14 -1.55 -2.83
N GLN A 133 -4.93 -0.32 -3.31
CA GLN A 133 -4.85 0.88 -2.49
C GLN A 133 -5.72 2.02 -3.02
N PRO A 134 -6.55 2.66 -2.16
CA PRO A 134 -7.32 3.82 -2.56
C PRO A 134 -6.41 5.03 -2.79
N VAL A 135 -6.65 5.77 -3.88
CA VAL A 135 -5.89 7.01 -4.17
C VAL A 135 -6.33 8.14 -3.23
N GLN A 136 -5.41 8.60 -2.39
CA GLN A 136 -5.65 9.67 -1.46
C GLN A 136 -5.52 11.04 -2.15
N ARG A 137 -6.62 11.81 -2.12
CA ARG A 137 -6.70 13.17 -2.68
C ARG A 137 -6.66 14.27 -1.61
N ARG A 138 -6.79 13.90 -0.35
CA ARG A 138 -6.85 14.79 0.83
C ARG A 138 -5.90 14.26 1.90
N GLY A 139 -5.32 15.17 2.69
CA GLY A 139 -4.39 14.81 3.75
C GLY A 139 -3.51 16.00 4.16
N THR A 140 -2.52 15.73 5.01
CA THR A 140 -1.49 16.71 5.37
C THR A 140 -0.58 16.93 4.17
N GLU A 141 -0.48 18.17 3.70
CA GLU A 141 0.44 18.56 2.65
C GLU A 141 1.75 19.07 3.26
N ALA A 142 2.87 18.68 2.65
CA ALA A 142 4.16 19.25 2.96
C ALA A 142 4.71 19.99 1.72
N PRO A 143 5.34 21.16 1.89
CA PRO A 143 5.92 21.88 0.78
C PRO A 143 7.05 21.06 0.15
N ILE A 144 7.06 20.98 -1.18
CA ILE A 144 8.14 20.36 -1.94
C ILE A 144 8.78 21.47 -2.76
N SER A 145 10.06 21.72 -2.55
CA SER A 145 10.84 22.60 -3.41
C SER A 145 11.27 21.80 -4.64
N ILE A 146 10.33 21.58 -5.56
CA ILE A 146 10.67 21.04 -6.88
C ILE A 146 11.30 22.20 -7.64
N ARG A 147 12.64 22.22 -7.73
CA ARG A 147 13.33 23.11 -8.65
C ARG A 147 13.01 22.61 -10.05
N SER A 148 11.99 23.18 -10.69
CA SER A 148 11.69 22.90 -12.09
C SER A 148 12.91 23.32 -12.91
N HIS A 149 13.68 22.35 -13.38
CA HIS A 149 14.74 22.54 -14.36
C HIS A 149 14.10 22.80 -15.75
N SER A 150 13.35 23.90 -15.88
CA SER A 150 13.14 24.53 -17.19
C SER A 150 14.28 25.53 -17.38
N LEU A 151 15.34 25.07 -18.05
CA LEU A 151 16.57 25.81 -18.34
C LEU A 151 16.39 26.92 -19.41
N ASP A 152 15.19 27.49 -19.54
CA ASP A 152 14.89 28.49 -20.58
C ASP A 152 13.92 29.62 -20.17
N GLU A 153 13.64 29.80 -18.88
CA GLU A 153 13.04 31.04 -18.41
C GLU A 153 13.91 31.68 -17.33
N ARG A 154 14.41 32.87 -17.65
CA ARG A 154 15.09 33.81 -16.76
C ARG A 154 14.48 33.75 -15.34
N PRO A 155 15.31 33.78 -14.30
CA PRO A 155 14.84 33.86 -12.93
C PRO A 155 14.23 35.23 -12.70
N THR A 156 12.93 35.39 -12.96
CA THR A 156 12.18 36.42 -12.27
C THR A 156 12.00 35.87 -10.87
N ALA A 157 12.99 36.17 -10.02
CA ALA A 157 12.93 35.92 -8.61
C ALA A 157 11.55 36.37 -8.12
N GLN A 158 10.71 35.41 -7.74
CA GLN A 158 9.49 35.67 -7.00
C GLN A 158 9.92 36.02 -5.57
N ILE A 159 10.65 37.13 -5.45
CA ILE A 159 10.66 37.95 -4.26
C ILE A 159 9.19 38.28 -4.08
N SER A 160 8.59 37.83 -2.98
CA SER A 160 7.31 38.34 -2.54
C SER A 160 7.52 39.85 -2.32
N VAL A 161 7.26 40.63 -3.37
CA VAL A 161 7.39 42.08 -3.34
C VAL A 161 6.27 42.56 -2.43
N ARG A 162 6.69 42.99 -1.25
CA ARG A 162 5.89 43.66 -0.25
C ARG A 162 5.17 44.85 -0.89
N SER A 163 3.86 44.69 -1.09
CA SER A 163 2.98 45.66 -1.75
C SER A 163 2.80 46.98 -0.97
N ASP A 164 3.43 47.09 0.19
CA ASP A 164 3.54 48.28 1.03
C ASP A 164 4.66 49.25 0.61
N ILE A 165 5.47 48.93 -0.40
CA ILE A 165 6.55 49.80 -0.89
C ILE A 165 6.32 50.19 -2.36
N PRO A 166 6.13 51.48 -2.69
CA PRO A 166 5.97 51.91 -4.08
C PRO A 166 7.31 51.80 -4.85
N HIS A 167 7.32 51.03 -5.94
CA HIS A 167 8.48 50.85 -6.82
C HIS A 167 8.37 51.71 -8.09
N PRO A 168 9.41 52.49 -8.45
CA PRO A 168 9.30 53.56 -9.46
C PRO A 168 9.45 53.14 -10.94
N LYS A 169 9.25 51.87 -11.34
CA LYS A 169 9.50 51.43 -12.74
C LYS A 169 8.57 50.35 -13.31
N SER A 170 7.27 50.40 -13.04
CA SER A 170 6.27 49.60 -13.76
C SER A 170 5.49 50.46 -14.77
N HIS A 171 6.21 51.04 -15.71
CA HIS A 171 5.65 51.54 -16.96
C HIS A 171 6.18 50.69 -18.12
N SER A 172 5.38 49.75 -18.58
CA SER A 172 5.59 49.10 -19.88
C SER A 172 4.25 48.70 -20.49
N ASN A 173 3.66 49.71 -21.14
CA ASN A 173 3.06 49.70 -22.47
C ASN A 173 2.09 48.59 -22.84
N THR A 174 0.82 48.93 -22.66
CA THR A 174 -0.30 48.60 -23.56
C THR A 174 0.00 49.04 -25.01
N LEU A 175 -0.43 48.20 -25.96
CA LEU A 175 -0.59 48.40 -27.43
C LEU A 175 0.40 47.65 -28.34
N ALA A 176 0.01 46.43 -28.74
CA ALA A 176 0.07 45.97 -30.12
C ALA A 176 -0.71 44.63 -30.30
N ARG A 177 -1.85 44.70 -31.00
CA ARG A 177 -2.44 43.60 -31.82
C ARG A 177 -2.27 44.07 -33.29
N PRO A 178 -2.35 43.25 -34.38
CA PRO A 178 -3.17 42.03 -34.50
C PRO A 178 -2.61 40.87 -35.39
N ASN A 179 -3.39 39.78 -35.44
CA ASN A 179 -3.56 38.79 -36.52
C ASN A 179 -2.34 38.11 -37.17
N VAL A 180 -2.14 36.83 -36.84
CA VAL A 180 -1.75 35.82 -37.83
C VAL A 180 -2.66 34.60 -37.69
N MET A 181 -3.47 34.43 -38.72
CA MET A 181 -4.33 33.29 -38.99
C MET A 181 -3.47 32.23 -39.71
N HIS A 182 -3.09 31.16 -39.00
CA HIS A 182 -2.62 29.94 -39.64
C HIS A 182 -3.37 28.75 -39.05
N SER A 183 -4.44 28.39 -39.76
CA SER A 183 -4.97 27.03 -39.78
C SER A 183 -3.93 26.14 -40.47
N THR A 184 -3.27 25.29 -39.70
CA THR A 184 -2.82 23.99 -40.20
C THR A 184 -3.27 22.95 -39.19
N THR A 185 -4.27 22.20 -39.62
CA THR A 185 -4.77 20.93 -39.09
C THR A 185 -3.61 20.00 -38.72
N SER A 186 -3.13 20.13 -37.49
CA SER A 186 -2.30 19.11 -36.87
C SER A 186 -3.27 18.03 -36.36
N LEU A 187 -3.28 16.88 -37.03
CA LEU A 187 -3.80 15.62 -36.51
C LEU A 187 -2.96 15.23 -35.29
N ARG A 188 -3.09 15.99 -34.20
CA ARG A 188 -2.56 15.59 -32.90
C ARG A 188 -3.42 14.43 -32.48
N SER A 189 -2.87 13.22 -32.62
CA SER A 189 -3.26 12.09 -31.78
C SER A 189 -3.49 12.66 -30.38
N ILE A 190 -4.76 12.68 -29.95
CA ILE A 190 -5.14 13.09 -28.60
C ILE A 190 -4.67 11.95 -27.71
N GLN A 191 -3.36 11.89 -27.45
CA GLN A 191 -2.83 10.99 -26.44
C GLN A 191 -3.43 11.47 -25.11
N LYS A 192 -4.31 10.63 -24.53
CA LYS A 192 -4.86 10.88 -23.20
C LYS A 192 -3.66 11.17 -22.27
N PRO A 193 -3.71 12.25 -21.47
CA PRO A 193 -2.61 12.58 -20.58
C PRO A 193 -2.35 11.39 -19.65
N LYS A 194 -1.09 10.93 -19.59
CA LYS A 194 -0.68 9.84 -18.70
C LYS A 194 -0.91 10.27 -17.25
N GLU A 195 -1.82 9.58 -16.56
CA GLU A 195 -2.09 9.84 -15.15
C GLU A 195 -0.87 9.42 -14.32
N THR A 196 -0.33 10.33 -13.50
CA THR A 196 0.80 10.04 -12.61
C THR A 196 0.33 10.09 -11.17
N VAL A 197 0.66 9.05 -10.41
CA VAL A 197 0.42 8.96 -8.98
C VAL A 197 1.73 8.92 -8.21
N TYR A 198 1.65 9.22 -6.92
CA TYR A 198 2.80 9.35 -6.05
C TYR A 198 2.67 8.37 -4.89
N LEU A 199 3.61 7.43 -4.80
CA LEU A 199 3.70 6.48 -3.69
C LEU A 199 4.50 7.12 -2.56
N ALA A 200 3.95 7.13 -1.35
CA ALA A 200 4.74 7.43 -0.16
C ALA A 200 5.35 6.12 0.35
N VAL A 201 6.68 6.01 0.33
CA VAL A 201 7.37 4.76 0.63
C VAL A 201 8.28 4.95 1.84
N ARG A 202 8.32 3.93 2.71
CA ARG A 202 9.35 3.77 3.74
C ARG A 202 10.19 2.55 3.40
N HIS A 203 11.50 2.70 3.25
CA HIS A 203 12.43 1.58 3.22
C HIS A 203 13.10 1.43 4.59
N GLY A 204 13.06 0.23 5.14
CA GLY A 204 13.90 -0.18 6.25
C GLY A 204 15.03 -1.13 5.77
N PRO A 205 15.81 -1.69 6.70
CA PRO A 205 16.93 -2.56 6.33
C PRO A 205 16.52 -3.85 5.61
N THR A 206 15.35 -4.39 5.95
CA THR A 206 14.90 -5.72 5.51
C THR A 206 13.58 -5.72 4.77
N ALA A 207 12.88 -4.57 4.72
CA ALA A 207 11.55 -4.47 4.14
C ALA A 207 11.29 -3.05 3.63
N ALA A 208 10.47 -2.92 2.58
CA ALA A 208 9.86 -1.66 2.21
C ALA A 208 8.36 -1.69 2.51
N GLN A 209 7.77 -0.52 2.67
CA GLN A 209 6.35 -0.36 2.96
C GLN A 209 5.79 0.82 2.16
N CYS A 210 4.77 0.55 1.36
CA CYS A 210 3.95 1.60 0.77
C CYS A 210 2.98 2.14 1.82
N LEU A 211 3.16 3.40 2.21
CA LEU A 211 2.34 4.11 3.18
C LEU A 211 1.01 4.58 2.55
N GLY A 212 0.94 4.66 1.22
CA GLY A 212 -0.25 5.03 0.47
C GLY A 212 0.04 5.48 -0.96
N VAL A 213 -1.02 5.52 -1.76
CA VAL A 213 -1.03 6.10 -3.11
C VAL A 213 -1.70 7.48 -3.05
N PHE A 214 -1.07 8.50 -3.65
CA PHE A 214 -1.52 9.89 -3.57
C PHE A 214 -1.60 10.53 -4.95
N ALA A 215 -2.59 11.41 -5.13
CA ALA A 215 -2.78 12.16 -6.37
C ALA A 215 -1.79 13.33 -6.54
N ARG A 216 -1.12 13.75 -5.47
CA ARG A 216 -0.18 14.88 -5.48
C ARG A 216 1.09 14.53 -4.71
N PRO A 217 2.26 15.01 -5.15
CA PRO A 217 3.52 14.70 -4.48
C PRO A 217 3.57 15.33 -3.07
N SER A 218 3.02 16.53 -2.89
CA SER A 218 2.97 17.22 -1.59
C SER A 218 2.23 16.43 -0.50
N LEU A 219 1.20 15.68 -0.89
CA LEU A 219 0.45 14.79 0.00
C LEU A 219 1.26 13.55 0.36
N ALA A 220 1.87 12.91 -0.64
CA ALA A 220 2.75 11.75 -0.41
C ALA A 220 3.90 12.12 0.54
N TRP A 221 4.51 13.29 0.32
CA TRP A 221 5.58 13.78 1.17
C TRP A 221 5.11 14.08 2.59
N GLY A 222 3.93 14.69 2.76
CA GLY A 222 3.31 14.87 4.06
C GLY A 222 3.08 13.54 4.80
N ALA A 223 2.68 12.48 4.08
CA ALA A 223 2.52 11.15 4.65
C ALA A 223 3.85 10.52 5.08
N CYS A 224 4.90 10.66 4.27
CA CYS A 224 6.27 10.26 4.62
C CYS A 224 6.74 10.94 5.91
N LEU A 225 6.62 12.27 5.99
CA LEU A 225 7.04 13.04 7.16
C LEU A 225 6.21 12.69 8.41
N LYS A 226 4.90 12.48 8.24
CA LYS A 226 4.02 12.02 9.33
C LYS A 226 4.48 10.67 9.85
N ASN A 227 4.77 9.71 8.96
CA ASN A 227 5.25 8.38 9.36
C ASN A 227 6.61 8.46 10.05
N LYS A 228 7.55 9.25 9.52
CA LYS A 228 8.85 9.51 10.15
C LYS A 228 8.69 10.08 11.56
N ALA A 229 7.81 11.07 11.74
CA ALA A 229 7.52 11.64 13.05
C ALA A 229 6.93 10.58 14.01
N SER A 230 6.04 9.70 13.52
CA SER A 230 5.55 8.58 14.32
C SER A 230 6.67 7.62 14.74
N CYS A 231 7.63 7.31 13.86
CA CYS A 231 8.79 6.50 14.22
C CYS A 231 9.68 7.19 15.27
N ALA A 232 9.86 8.50 15.19
CA ALA A 232 10.60 9.31 16.16
C ALA A 232 9.99 9.26 17.57
N LEU A 233 8.67 9.09 17.68
CA LEU A 233 7.99 8.93 18.97
C LEU A 233 8.24 7.54 19.58
N SER A 234 8.41 6.52 18.74
CA SER A 234 8.66 5.14 19.19
C SER A 234 10.14 4.85 19.48
N ALA A 235 11.06 5.55 18.83
CA ALA A 235 12.49 5.34 18.99
C ALA A 235 13.29 6.59 18.58
N THR A 236 14.51 6.71 19.10
CA THR A 236 15.39 7.85 18.83
C THR A 236 15.87 7.82 17.37
N LEU A 237 15.64 8.94 16.66
CA LEU A 237 16.19 9.20 15.34
C LEU A 237 17.53 9.94 15.45
N SER A 238 18.51 9.50 14.67
CA SER A 238 19.81 10.14 14.50
C SER A 238 20.21 10.18 13.02
N GLU A 239 21.26 10.92 12.69
CA GLU A 239 21.84 10.94 11.33
C GLU A 239 20.83 11.31 10.23
N GLU A 240 19.99 12.33 10.47
CA GLU A 240 18.99 12.77 9.47
C GLU A 240 19.66 13.51 8.31
N VAL A 241 19.45 12.99 7.11
CA VAL A 241 19.85 13.62 5.84
C VAL A 241 18.61 13.79 4.98
N ARG A 242 18.46 14.97 4.38
CA ARG A 242 17.39 15.28 3.43
C ARG A 242 18.01 15.57 2.07
N ASP A 243 17.46 14.94 1.05
CA ASP A 243 17.94 15.01 -0.31
C ASP A 243 16.77 14.96 -1.30
N LEU A 244 17.10 15.16 -2.58
CA LEU A 244 16.21 14.90 -3.70
C LEU A 244 16.78 13.70 -4.45
N ASP A 245 15.91 12.81 -4.91
CA ASP A 245 16.34 11.70 -5.75
C ASP A 245 16.55 12.11 -7.22
N ALA A 246 16.88 11.12 -8.06
CA ALA A 246 17.13 11.33 -9.48
C ALA A 246 15.93 11.94 -10.23
N ASP A 247 14.71 11.70 -9.74
CA ASP A 247 13.47 12.22 -10.31
C ASP A 247 13.08 13.59 -9.70
N GLY A 248 13.93 14.15 -8.84
CA GLY A 248 13.67 15.40 -8.14
C GLY A 248 12.64 15.26 -7.00
N MET A 249 12.35 14.04 -6.56
CA MET A 249 11.41 13.77 -5.48
C MET A 249 12.08 13.83 -4.11
N PRO A 250 11.36 14.32 -3.08
CA PRO A 250 11.93 14.46 -1.76
C PRO A 250 12.17 13.11 -1.11
N ARG A 251 13.33 13.02 -0.47
CA ARG A 251 13.76 11.87 0.31
C ARG A 251 14.37 12.34 1.63
N VAL A 252 14.18 11.53 2.66
CA VAL A 252 14.84 11.70 3.94
C VAL A 252 15.33 10.34 4.40
N THR A 253 16.60 10.27 4.79
CA THR A 253 17.19 9.09 5.42
C THR A 253 17.52 9.41 6.87
N ALA A 254 17.25 8.50 7.78
CA ALA A 254 17.65 8.63 9.17
C ALA A 254 17.90 7.26 9.79
N ARG A 255 18.74 7.22 10.81
CA ARG A 255 18.99 6.02 11.61
C ARG A 255 18.01 5.96 12.77
N LEU A 256 17.28 4.86 12.88
CA LEU A 256 16.41 4.57 14.01
C LEU A 256 17.16 3.63 14.98
N HIS A 257 17.39 4.07 16.21
CA HIS A 257 18.15 3.30 17.19
C HIS A 257 17.50 1.93 17.43
N GLY A 258 18.30 0.86 17.27
CA GLY A 258 17.83 -0.53 17.38
C GLY A 258 17.17 -1.11 16.12
N CYS A 259 16.80 -0.29 15.14
CA CYS A 259 16.11 -0.74 13.91
C CYS A 259 16.87 -0.46 12.62
N GLY A 260 18.07 0.11 12.69
CA GLY A 260 18.94 0.36 11.53
C GLY A 260 18.61 1.64 10.77
N GLN A 261 19.07 1.72 9.52
CA GLN A 261 18.85 2.86 8.65
C GLN A 261 17.49 2.74 7.94
N HIS A 262 16.73 3.84 7.95
CA HIS A 262 15.45 3.95 7.27
C HIS A 262 15.48 5.12 6.30
N SER A 263 14.74 5.01 5.21
CA SER A 263 14.48 6.11 4.29
C SER A 263 12.99 6.27 4.08
N TRP A 264 12.56 7.51 3.92
CA TRP A 264 11.22 7.87 3.50
C TRP A 264 11.34 8.68 2.22
N SER A 265 10.67 8.24 1.16
CA SER A 265 10.75 8.85 -0.16
C SER A 265 9.41 8.86 -0.86
N VAL A 266 9.25 9.81 -1.78
CA VAL A 266 8.12 9.84 -2.71
C VAL A 266 8.55 9.24 -4.04
N VAL A 267 7.79 8.30 -4.57
CA VAL A 267 8.07 7.67 -5.88
C VAL A 267 6.94 8.01 -6.84
N ALA A 268 7.25 8.63 -7.98
CA ALA A 268 6.29 8.88 -9.04
C ALA A 268 6.09 7.60 -9.87
N LYS A 269 4.83 7.21 -10.12
CA LYS A 269 4.48 6.09 -11.00
C LYS A 269 3.41 6.54 -11.98
N VAL A 270 3.63 6.21 -13.24
CA VAL A 270 2.63 6.40 -14.29
C VAL A 270 1.63 5.26 -14.22
N VAL A 271 0.35 5.60 -14.17
CA VAL A 271 -0.76 4.65 -14.25
C VAL A 271 -1.01 4.34 -15.71
N ASP A 272 -1.28 3.07 -16.01
CA ASP A 272 -1.70 2.64 -17.34
C ASP A 272 -2.97 3.38 -17.80
N ALA A 273 -3.04 3.70 -19.09
CA ALA A 273 -4.24 4.30 -19.64
C ALA A 273 -5.34 3.23 -19.62
N THR A 274 -6.44 3.49 -18.93
CA THR A 274 -7.61 2.62 -18.97
C THR A 274 -8.05 2.44 -20.42
N ALA A 275 -8.02 1.19 -20.89
CA ALA A 275 -8.75 0.78 -22.07
C ALA A 275 -10.25 0.78 -21.68
N GLU A 276 -10.87 1.94 -21.76
CA GLU A 276 -12.34 2.07 -21.75
C GLU A 276 -12.94 1.46 -23.02
#